data_AF-A0AAQ3VIU4-F1
#
_entry.id   AF-A0AAQ3VIU4-F1
#
_cell.length_a   1.000
_cell.length_b   1.000
_cell.length_c   1.000
_cell.angle_alpha   90.00
_cell.angle_beta   90.00
_cell.angle_gamma   90.00
#
_symmetry.space_group_name_H-M   'P 1'
#
loop_
_entity.id
_entity.type
_entity.pdbx_description
1 polymer ?
#
loop_
_entity_poly.entity_id
_entity_poly.type
_entity_poly.pdbx_seq_one_letter_code
_entity_poly.pdbx_strand_id
1 'polypeptide(L)'
;MHQGAHGNSDLVAHFFRRAFALLREGGAFGLIATNTIGQGDTRETGLATILRNGGRIFRTTKRYQWPNEGAAVVVSIVHASKSMSGTSAILNGRQVTRISAYLVSGDLDDAPERLAANAKKAFIGSYVLGAGFTFDDGAAAKAECENLKTMRMLITKEPRNADRIFPYIGGEEVNTSPTHAHNRYVISLSDLPLRRDNSSTSWFMDEGTVACNQRRQECLQNGIVPADYPDEVAADWPDLLAVVERWVKPQRIALPSTNPSYS
;
A
#
# COMPACT_ATOMS: atom_id res chain seq x y z
N MET A 1 22.09 -9.73 -1.63
CA MET A 1 20.74 -9.89 -2.23
C MET A 1 20.86 -10.67 -3.53
N HIS A 2 19.82 -11.39 -3.94
CA HIS A 2 19.85 -12.11 -5.22
C HIS A 2 19.67 -11.13 -6.40
N GLN A 3 20.39 -11.38 -7.50
CA GLN A 3 20.26 -10.58 -8.73
C GLN A 3 18.82 -10.68 -9.27
N GLY A 4 18.24 -9.51 -9.63
CA GLY A 4 16.87 -9.38 -10.13
C GLY A 4 15.76 -9.36 -9.06
N ALA A 5 16.10 -9.33 -7.77
CA ALA A 5 15.10 -9.14 -6.70
C ALA A 5 14.76 -7.65 -6.54
N HIS A 6 13.47 -7.34 -6.41
CA HIS A 6 12.98 -5.98 -6.11
C HIS A 6 12.75 -5.84 -4.59
N GLY A 7 12.92 -4.63 -4.04
CA GLY A 7 12.76 -4.38 -2.59
C GLY A 7 11.36 -4.68 -2.03
N ASN A 8 10.37 -4.92 -2.89
CA ASN A 8 9.00 -5.25 -2.53
C ASN A 8 8.71 -6.77 -2.41
N SER A 9 9.68 -7.64 -2.73
CA SER A 9 9.46 -9.08 -2.59
C SER A 9 9.53 -9.52 -1.12
N ASP A 10 8.60 -10.38 -0.70
CA ASP A 10 8.64 -11.02 0.61
C ASP A 10 9.96 -11.81 0.79
N LEU A 11 10.55 -11.71 1.98
CA LEU A 11 11.80 -12.39 2.35
C LEU A 11 11.75 -13.90 2.05
N VAL A 12 10.56 -14.51 2.16
CA VAL A 12 10.36 -15.93 1.86
C VAL A 12 10.81 -16.34 0.45
N ALA A 13 10.69 -15.44 -0.55
CA ALA A 13 11.16 -15.72 -1.91
C ALA A 13 12.69 -15.96 -1.96
N HIS A 14 13.45 -15.29 -1.11
CA HIS A 14 14.90 -15.47 -1.03
C HIS A 14 15.27 -16.83 -0.43
N PHE A 15 14.52 -17.32 0.57
CA PHE A 15 14.73 -18.67 1.10
C PHE A 15 14.48 -19.75 0.05
N PHE A 16 13.45 -19.59 -0.79
CA PHE A 16 13.19 -20.48 -1.92
C PHE A 16 14.35 -20.49 -2.92
N ARG A 17 14.85 -19.31 -3.32
CA ARG A 17 16.00 -19.20 -4.23
C ARG A 17 17.26 -19.80 -3.62
N ARG A 18 17.51 -19.56 -2.34
CA ARG A 18 18.68 -20.10 -1.63
C ARG A 18 18.62 -21.61 -1.54
N ALA A 19 17.46 -22.17 -1.18
CA ALA A 19 17.25 -23.62 -1.14
C ALA A 19 17.50 -24.25 -2.52
N PHE A 20 16.97 -23.65 -3.58
CA PHE A 20 17.17 -24.13 -4.96
C PHE A 20 18.64 -24.06 -5.41
N ALA A 21 19.34 -22.97 -5.09
CA ALA A 21 20.74 -22.79 -5.45
C ALA A 21 21.66 -23.82 -4.77
N LEU A 22 21.37 -24.17 -3.51
CA LEU A 22 22.10 -25.16 -2.73
C LEU A 22 21.74 -26.61 -3.08
N LEU A 23 20.67 -26.82 -3.85
CA LEU A 23 20.20 -28.13 -4.21
C LEU A 23 21.10 -28.77 -5.26
N ARG A 24 21.44 -30.06 -5.09
CA ARG A 24 22.08 -30.87 -6.12
C ARG A 24 21.11 -31.18 -7.26
N GLU A 25 21.64 -31.55 -8.43
CA GLU A 25 20.83 -32.07 -9.53
C GLU A 25 20.04 -33.32 -9.10
N GLY A 26 18.76 -33.37 -9.47
CA GLY A 26 17.79 -34.39 -9.04
C GLY A 26 17.31 -34.24 -7.58
N GLY A 27 17.79 -33.25 -6.83
CA GLY A 27 17.35 -32.97 -5.47
C GLY A 27 15.98 -32.27 -5.42
N ALA A 28 15.35 -32.30 -4.25
CA ALA A 28 14.07 -31.64 -3.98
C ALA A 28 14.08 -30.92 -2.62
N PHE A 29 13.25 -29.89 -2.49
CA PHE A 29 12.92 -29.23 -1.23
C PHE A 29 11.42 -28.97 -1.12
N GLY A 30 10.95 -28.77 0.12
CA GLY A 30 9.58 -28.33 0.41
C GLY A 30 9.61 -27.21 1.44
N LEU A 31 8.90 -26.12 1.18
CA LEU A 31 8.81 -24.95 2.06
C LEU A 31 7.36 -24.47 2.15
N ILE A 32 7.06 -23.80 3.27
CA ILE A 32 5.78 -23.13 3.53
C ILE A 32 6.01 -21.63 3.40
N ALA A 33 5.12 -20.94 2.69
CA ALA A 33 5.20 -19.51 2.49
C ALA A 33 3.82 -18.85 2.61
N THR A 34 3.82 -17.54 2.81
CA THR A 34 2.65 -16.70 2.61
C THR A 34 2.09 -16.90 1.19
N ASN A 35 0.78 -16.70 1.00
CA ASN A 35 0.14 -16.85 -0.32
C ASN A 35 0.74 -15.96 -1.42
N THR A 36 1.45 -14.90 -1.04
CA THR A 36 2.12 -13.98 -1.95
C THR A 36 3.29 -14.64 -2.69
N ILE A 37 3.78 -15.82 -2.27
CA ILE A 37 4.82 -16.55 -3.00
C ILE A 37 4.46 -16.83 -4.48
N GLY A 38 3.16 -16.92 -4.78
CA GLY A 38 2.62 -17.08 -6.13
C GLY A 38 2.03 -15.79 -6.73
N GLN A 39 2.31 -14.61 -6.17
CA GLN A 39 1.76 -13.32 -6.59
C GLN A 39 2.83 -12.23 -6.75
N GLY A 40 2.57 -11.27 -7.63
CA GLY A 40 3.34 -10.03 -7.79
C GLY A 40 4.86 -10.22 -7.87
N ASP A 41 5.58 -9.27 -7.26
CA ASP A 41 7.05 -9.21 -7.25
C ASP A 41 7.69 -10.40 -6.51
N THR A 42 7.02 -10.92 -5.47
CA THR A 42 7.47 -12.09 -4.70
C THR A 42 7.54 -13.34 -5.58
N ARG A 43 6.53 -13.57 -6.43
CA ARG A 43 6.52 -14.68 -7.40
C ARG A 43 7.62 -14.55 -8.44
N GLU A 44 7.77 -13.35 -9.00
CA GLU A 44 8.76 -13.08 -10.04
C GLU A 44 10.18 -13.31 -9.52
N THR A 45 10.47 -12.76 -8.34
CA THR A 45 11.75 -12.94 -7.65
C THR A 45 11.96 -14.40 -7.25
N GLY A 46 10.92 -15.09 -6.76
CA GLY A 46 11.01 -16.45 -6.23
C GLY A 46 10.76 -17.54 -7.27
N LEU A 47 9.50 -18.01 -7.36
CA LEU A 47 9.13 -19.21 -8.11
C LEU A 47 9.38 -19.09 -9.61
N ALA A 48 9.08 -17.94 -10.23
CA ALA A 48 9.31 -17.76 -11.67
C ALA A 48 10.81 -17.90 -12.00
N THR A 49 11.66 -17.30 -11.18
CA THR A 49 13.12 -17.43 -11.31
C THR A 49 13.58 -18.88 -11.15
N ILE A 50 13.03 -19.63 -10.19
CA ILE A 50 13.36 -21.06 -10.02
C ILE A 50 12.97 -21.86 -11.27
N LEU A 51 11.75 -21.66 -11.79
CA LEU A 51 11.27 -22.37 -12.97
C LEU A 51 12.08 -22.05 -14.23
N ARG A 52 12.46 -20.77 -14.43
CA ARG A 52 13.34 -20.36 -15.54
C ARG A 52 14.74 -20.97 -15.48
N ASN A 53 15.23 -21.29 -14.28
CA ASN A 53 16.56 -21.88 -14.07
C ASN A 53 16.53 -23.42 -13.95
N GLY A 54 15.60 -24.08 -14.65
CA GLY A 54 15.52 -25.55 -14.69
C GLY A 54 14.90 -26.19 -13.46
N GLY A 55 14.32 -25.39 -12.57
CA GLY A 55 13.53 -25.89 -11.45
C GLY A 55 12.13 -26.33 -11.88
N ARG A 56 11.51 -27.18 -11.07
CA ARG A 56 10.14 -27.62 -11.28
C ARG A 56 9.37 -27.70 -9.97
N ILE A 57 8.14 -27.21 -9.96
CA ILE A 57 7.19 -27.46 -8.87
C ILE A 57 6.47 -28.78 -9.16
N PHE A 58 6.67 -29.78 -8.29
CA PHE A 58 6.08 -31.11 -8.45
C PHE A 58 4.91 -31.37 -7.49
N ARG A 59 4.79 -30.60 -6.41
CA ARG A 59 3.62 -30.67 -5.51
C ARG A 59 3.36 -29.33 -4.84
N THR A 60 2.10 -28.90 -4.84
CA THR A 60 1.69 -27.73 -4.04
C THR A 60 0.29 -27.87 -3.47
N THR A 61 0.11 -27.29 -2.28
CA THR A 61 -1.19 -26.93 -1.72
C THR A 61 -1.23 -25.40 -1.67
N LYS A 62 -1.95 -24.78 -2.60
CA LYS A 62 -1.90 -23.32 -2.82
C LYS A 62 -2.52 -22.52 -1.69
N ARG A 63 -3.64 -23.00 -1.14
CA ARG A 63 -4.40 -22.32 -0.08
C ARG A 63 -4.65 -23.31 1.05
N TYR A 64 -3.68 -23.43 1.94
CA TYR A 64 -3.82 -24.22 3.16
C TYR A 64 -4.18 -23.29 4.30
N GLN A 65 -5.36 -23.51 4.91
CA GLN A 65 -5.75 -22.81 6.14
C GLN A 65 -4.85 -23.28 7.27
N TRP A 66 -4.15 -22.35 7.91
CA TRP A 66 -3.26 -22.70 8.99
C TRP A 66 -4.08 -23.22 10.19
N PRO A 67 -3.72 -24.36 10.79
CA PRO A 67 -4.62 -25.10 11.69
C PRO A 67 -4.69 -24.52 13.11
N ASN A 68 -4.07 -23.38 13.41
CA ASN A 68 -4.12 -22.80 14.75
C ASN A 68 -5.28 -21.80 14.88
N GLU A 69 -5.88 -21.73 16.07
CA GLU A 69 -6.96 -20.78 16.37
C GLU A 69 -6.43 -19.33 16.52
N GLY A 70 -5.12 -19.18 16.76
CA GLY A 70 -4.48 -17.89 17.05
C GLY A 70 -3.96 -17.11 15.82
N ALA A 71 -3.96 -17.69 14.62
CA ALA A 71 -3.51 -16.99 13.41
C ALA A 71 -4.38 -17.36 12.20
N ALA A 72 -5.25 -16.43 11.78
CA ALA A 72 -6.08 -16.55 10.58
C ALA A 72 -5.25 -16.34 9.30
N VAL A 73 -4.29 -17.24 9.05
CA VAL A 73 -3.35 -17.14 7.93
C VAL A 73 -3.58 -18.28 6.95
N VAL A 74 -3.66 -17.93 5.67
CA VAL A 74 -3.64 -18.90 4.57
C VAL A 74 -2.24 -18.94 3.99
N VAL A 75 -1.68 -20.15 3.90
CA VAL A 75 -0.32 -20.38 3.40
C VAL A 75 -0.32 -21.22 2.12
N SER A 76 0.77 -21.13 1.38
CA SER A 76 1.11 -22.01 0.27
C SER A 76 2.20 -22.99 0.70
N ILE A 77 1.96 -24.28 0.52
CA ILE A 77 2.96 -25.34 0.71
C ILE A 77 3.49 -25.72 -0.67
N VAL A 78 4.78 -25.55 -0.93
CA VAL A 78 5.36 -25.72 -2.26
C VAL A 78 6.56 -26.65 -2.20
N HIS A 79 6.55 -27.67 -3.05
CA HIS A 79 7.67 -28.59 -3.23
C HIS A 79 8.23 -28.43 -4.64
N ALA A 80 9.53 -28.19 -4.71
CA ALA A 80 10.24 -27.99 -5.95
C ALA A 80 11.50 -28.85 -6.03
N SER A 81 11.90 -29.19 -7.25
CA SER A 81 13.10 -29.98 -7.54
C SER A 81 13.97 -29.31 -8.58
N LYS A 82 15.24 -29.72 -8.62
CA LYS A 82 16.22 -29.30 -9.62
C LYS A 82 16.40 -30.43 -10.62
N SER A 83 16.10 -30.18 -11.89
CA SER A 83 16.28 -31.13 -13.00
C SER A 83 15.69 -32.52 -12.76
N MET A 84 14.36 -32.59 -12.57
CA MET A 84 13.65 -33.86 -12.42
C MET A 84 12.80 -34.17 -13.65
N SER A 85 13.12 -35.28 -14.30
CA SER A 85 12.36 -35.87 -15.41
C SER A 85 11.04 -36.48 -14.91
N GLY A 86 9.93 -36.11 -15.54
CA GLY A 86 8.59 -36.63 -15.26
C GLY A 86 7.51 -35.74 -15.89
N THR A 87 6.27 -36.18 -15.98
CA THR A 87 5.17 -35.39 -16.58
C THR A 87 4.01 -35.15 -15.63
N SER A 88 4.16 -35.52 -14.35
CA SER A 88 3.09 -35.47 -13.36
C SER A 88 3.49 -34.64 -12.15
N ALA A 89 2.60 -33.74 -11.76
CA ALA A 89 2.67 -32.93 -10.55
C ALA A 89 1.33 -33.03 -9.79
N ILE A 90 1.34 -32.66 -8.51
CA ILE A 90 0.15 -32.71 -7.64
C ILE A 90 -0.22 -31.28 -7.21
N LEU A 91 -1.36 -30.78 -7.67
CA LEU A 91 -1.91 -29.48 -7.31
C LEU A 91 -3.17 -29.68 -6.46
N ASN A 92 -3.13 -29.27 -5.18
CA ASN A 92 -4.24 -29.43 -4.24
C ASN A 92 -4.80 -30.87 -4.22
N GLY A 93 -3.90 -31.86 -4.22
CA GLY A 93 -4.25 -33.28 -4.26
C GLY A 93 -4.66 -33.84 -5.63
N ARG A 94 -4.80 -33.01 -6.66
CA ARG A 94 -5.15 -33.44 -8.02
C ARG A 94 -3.92 -33.57 -8.90
N GLN A 95 -3.89 -34.61 -9.72
CA GLN A 95 -2.83 -34.82 -10.70
C GLN A 95 -2.96 -33.80 -11.84
N VAL A 96 -1.85 -33.16 -12.18
CA VAL A 96 -1.73 -32.19 -13.27
C VAL A 96 -0.41 -32.38 -14.01
N THR A 97 -0.31 -31.92 -15.26
CA THR A 97 0.92 -32.07 -16.04
C THR A 97 2.07 -31.23 -15.46
N ARG A 98 1.76 -29.97 -15.15
CA ARG A 98 2.71 -28.97 -14.68
C ARG A 98 2.02 -27.93 -13.79
N ILE A 99 2.79 -27.38 -12.86
CA ILE A 99 2.40 -26.30 -11.97
C ILE A 99 3.28 -25.10 -12.30
N SER A 100 2.63 -23.99 -12.65
CA SER A 100 3.28 -22.71 -12.97
C SER A 100 3.71 -21.93 -11.73
N ALA A 101 4.42 -20.83 -11.93
CA ALA A 101 4.80 -19.87 -10.88
C ALA A 101 3.58 -19.30 -10.12
N TYR A 102 2.40 -19.23 -10.73
CA TYR A 102 1.15 -18.82 -10.07
C TYR A 102 0.51 -19.93 -9.21
N LEU A 103 1.17 -21.09 -9.07
CA LEU A 103 0.65 -22.27 -8.39
C LEU A 103 -0.68 -22.75 -8.99
N VAL A 104 -0.82 -22.63 -10.30
CA VAL A 104 -1.96 -23.16 -11.07
C VAL A 104 -1.45 -24.13 -12.13
N SER A 105 -2.34 -24.98 -12.64
CA SER A 105 -1.99 -25.87 -13.74
C SER A 105 -1.70 -25.08 -15.02
N GLY A 106 -0.65 -25.47 -15.74
CA GLY A 106 -0.28 -24.89 -17.04
C GLY A 106 1.06 -24.17 -17.02
N ASP A 107 1.27 -23.34 -18.05
CA ASP A 107 2.57 -22.74 -18.40
C ASP A 107 2.68 -21.23 -18.17
N LEU A 108 1.80 -20.71 -17.33
CA LEU A 108 1.74 -19.29 -17.00
C LEU A 108 2.82 -18.90 -15.99
N ASP A 109 4.07 -18.78 -16.42
CA ASP A 109 5.17 -18.38 -15.54
C ASP A 109 5.53 -16.91 -15.61
N ASP A 110 5.19 -16.27 -16.72
CA ASP A 110 5.49 -14.86 -16.94
C ASP A 110 4.32 -13.97 -16.51
N ALA A 111 4.62 -12.67 -16.34
CA ALA A 111 3.58 -11.71 -16.04
C ALA A 111 2.60 -11.62 -17.23
N PRO A 112 1.29 -11.51 -16.99
CA PRO A 112 0.32 -11.35 -18.07
C PRO A 112 0.55 -10.01 -18.78
N GLU A 113 0.35 -10.02 -20.10
CA GLU A 113 0.43 -8.82 -20.91
C GLU A 113 -0.68 -7.82 -20.54
N ARG A 114 -0.31 -6.53 -20.51
CA ARG A 114 -1.28 -5.47 -20.22
C ARG A 114 -2.16 -5.22 -21.44
N LEU A 115 -3.48 -5.27 -21.24
CA LEU A 115 -4.44 -4.87 -22.26
C LEU A 115 -4.49 -3.34 -22.35
N ALA A 116 -3.99 -2.78 -23.45
CA ALA A 116 -4.01 -1.32 -23.69
C ALA A 116 -5.40 -0.71 -23.58
N ALA A 117 -6.45 -1.47 -23.95
CA ALA A 117 -7.85 -1.07 -23.81
C ALA A 117 -8.31 -0.80 -22.37
N ASN A 118 -7.56 -1.26 -21.36
CA ASN A 118 -7.84 -1.03 -19.95
C ASN A 118 -7.09 0.17 -19.36
N ALA A 119 -6.27 0.87 -20.16
CA ALA A 119 -5.59 2.08 -19.71
C ALA A 119 -6.62 3.13 -19.25
N LYS A 120 -6.32 3.83 -18.14
CA LYS A 120 -7.14 4.91 -17.56
C LYS A 120 -8.56 4.50 -17.15
N LYS A 121 -8.82 3.20 -16.90
CA LYS A 121 -10.14 2.72 -16.42
C LYS A 121 -10.18 2.37 -14.93
N ALA A 122 -9.03 2.07 -14.34
CA ALA A 122 -8.90 1.76 -12.92
C ALA A 122 -7.87 2.69 -12.29
N PHE A 123 -8.18 3.18 -11.10
CA PHE A 123 -7.35 4.12 -10.36
C PHE A 123 -7.29 3.69 -8.90
N ILE A 124 -6.20 4.07 -8.24
CA ILE A 124 -6.12 3.96 -6.79
C ILE A 124 -6.73 5.23 -6.20
N GLY A 125 -7.70 5.08 -5.30
CA GLY A 125 -8.33 6.19 -4.60
C GLY A 125 -7.38 6.88 -3.61
N SER A 126 -7.88 7.90 -2.92
CA SER A 126 -7.07 8.65 -1.95
C SER A 126 -6.74 7.80 -0.71
N TYR A 127 -5.46 7.64 -0.40
CA TYR A 127 -5.02 7.09 0.88
C TYR A 127 -5.04 8.17 1.95
N VAL A 128 -5.96 8.07 2.91
CA VAL A 128 -6.08 9.03 4.02
C VAL A 128 -4.96 8.88 5.06
N LEU A 129 -4.23 7.75 5.03
CA LEU A 129 -3.06 7.46 5.87
C LEU A 129 -3.27 7.70 7.38
N GLY A 130 -4.47 7.44 7.88
CA GLY A 130 -4.79 7.44 9.32
C GLY A 130 -6.26 7.76 9.58
N ALA A 131 -6.84 7.10 10.59
CA ALA A 131 -8.23 7.35 11.00
C ALA A 131 -8.44 8.77 11.55
N GLY A 132 -7.38 9.41 12.09
CA GLY A 132 -7.45 10.76 12.67
C GLY A 132 -7.83 11.89 11.71
N PHE A 133 -7.89 11.64 10.40
CA PHE A 133 -8.45 12.56 9.41
C PHE A 133 -9.95 12.36 9.17
N THR A 134 -10.57 11.38 9.81
CA THR A 134 -11.97 11.03 9.57
C THR A 134 -12.88 11.44 10.73
N PHE A 135 -14.17 11.57 10.42
CA PHE A 135 -15.24 11.59 11.40
C PHE A 135 -16.05 10.31 11.26
N ASP A 136 -16.00 9.46 12.29
CA ASP A 136 -16.59 8.12 12.29
C ASP A 136 -16.98 7.75 13.73
N ASP A 137 -18.26 7.47 13.97
CA ASP A 137 -18.75 7.17 15.32
C ASP A 137 -18.21 5.82 15.86
N GLY A 138 -17.97 4.84 14.99
CA GLY A 138 -17.46 3.52 15.35
C GLY A 138 -15.97 3.54 15.69
N ALA A 139 -15.17 4.27 14.92
CA ALA A 139 -13.74 4.47 15.21
C ALA A 139 -13.51 5.46 16.36
N ALA A 140 -14.38 6.47 16.52
CA ALA A 140 -14.35 7.36 17.68
C ALA A 140 -14.61 6.62 18.99
N ALA A 141 -15.49 5.61 19.01
CA ALA A 141 -15.70 4.75 20.17
C ALA A 141 -14.44 3.96 20.60
N LYS A 142 -13.46 3.81 19.69
CA LYS A 142 -12.15 3.19 19.93
C LYS A 142 -11.04 4.21 20.18
N ALA A 143 -11.37 5.50 20.29
CA ALA A 143 -10.42 6.61 20.40
C ALA A 143 -9.39 6.63 19.26
N GLU A 144 -9.87 6.50 18.02
CA GLU A 144 -9.02 6.59 16.81
C GLU A 144 -9.22 7.90 16.04
N CYS A 145 -10.38 8.56 16.20
CA CYS A 145 -10.77 9.79 15.50
C CYS A 145 -11.89 10.55 16.23
N GLU A 146 -12.33 11.68 15.66
CA GLU A 146 -13.53 12.39 16.11
C GLU A 146 -14.83 11.73 15.61
N ASN A 147 -15.94 12.04 16.27
CA ASN A 147 -17.28 11.54 15.91
C ASN A 147 -18.06 12.53 15.04
N LEU A 148 -19.19 12.08 14.49
CA LEU A 148 -20.06 12.88 13.62
C LEU A 148 -20.73 14.06 14.34
N LYS A 149 -20.93 13.96 15.67
CA LYS A 149 -21.48 15.06 16.46
C LYS A 149 -20.50 16.24 16.52
N THR A 150 -19.22 15.97 16.76
CA THR A 150 -18.15 16.99 16.71
C THR A 150 -18.12 17.64 15.33
N MET A 151 -18.13 16.85 14.25
CA MET A 151 -18.17 17.36 12.87
C MET A 151 -19.30 18.38 12.66
N ARG A 152 -20.54 18.02 13.04
CA ARG A 152 -21.72 18.89 12.91
C ARG A 152 -21.58 20.16 13.75
N MET A 153 -20.98 20.07 14.94
CA MET A 153 -20.71 21.23 15.78
C MET A 153 -19.69 22.17 15.12
N LEU A 154 -18.63 21.64 14.51
CA LEU A 154 -17.62 22.45 13.80
C LEU A 154 -18.21 23.16 12.58
N ILE A 155 -19.08 22.49 11.82
CA ILE A 155 -19.79 23.11 10.69
C ILE A 155 -20.79 24.17 11.19
N THR A 156 -21.50 23.90 12.29
CA THR A 156 -22.44 24.90 12.85
C THR A 156 -21.71 26.15 13.35
N LYS A 157 -20.55 25.96 13.98
CA LYS A 157 -19.71 27.05 14.48
C LYS A 157 -19.14 27.89 13.35
N GLU A 158 -18.60 27.25 12.32
CA GLU A 158 -18.03 27.89 11.15
C GLU A 158 -18.48 27.13 9.88
N PRO A 159 -19.53 27.63 9.18
CA PRO A 159 -20.12 26.94 8.02
C PRO A 159 -19.14 26.60 6.92
N ARG A 160 -18.11 27.44 6.73
CA ARG A 160 -17.08 27.23 5.71
C ARG A 160 -16.37 25.88 5.88
N ASN A 161 -16.28 25.33 7.10
CA ASN A 161 -15.64 24.03 7.36
C ASN A 161 -16.21 22.90 6.49
N ALA A 162 -17.48 23.00 6.07
CA ALA A 162 -18.10 22.03 5.17
C ALA A 162 -17.38 21.92 3.82
N ASP A 163 -16.69 22.97 3.35
CA ASP A 163 -15.93 22.98 2.09
C ASP A 163 -14.70 22.06 2.13
N ARG A 164 -14.30 21.61 3.33
CA ARG A 164 -13.14 20.73 3.56
C ARG A 164 -13.52 19.39 4.19
N ILE A 165 -14.81 19.11 4.35
CA ILE A 165 -15.31 17.85 4.92
C ILE A 165 -16.14 17.13 3.86
N PHE A 166 -15.67 15.95 3.45
CA PHE A 166 -16.29 15.20 2.36
C PHE A 166 -16.77 13.83 2.83
N PRO A 167 -17.87 13.29 2.26
CA PRO A 167 -18.22 11.88 2.38
C PRO A 167 -17.01 11.00 2.06
N TYR A 168 -16.73 10.00 2.90
CA TYR A 168 -15.62 9.08 2.67
C TYR A 168 -16.13 7.67 2.39
N ILE A 169 -15.91 7.21 1.15
CA ILE A 169 -16.34 5.91 0.63
C ILE A 169 -15.09 5.07 0.39
N GLY A 170 -14.91 4.03 1.18
CA GLY A 170 -13.84 3.05 1.06
C GLY A 170 -14.35 1.70 0.56
N GLY A 171 -13.51 0.67 0.68
CA GLY A 171 -13.87 -0.69 0.28
C GLY A 171 -15.02 -1.28 1.10
N GLU A 172 -15.16 -0.88 2.36
CA GLU A 172 -16.24 -1.38 3.22
C GLU A 172 -17.61 -0.91 2.73
N GLU A 173 -17.80 0.38 2.46
CA GLU A 173 -19.07 0.92 1.98
C GLU A 173 -19.46 0.33 0.61
N VAL A 174 -18.48 0.16 -0.28
CA VAL A 174 -18.70 -0.46 -1.60
C VAL A 174 -19.13 -1.93 -1.49
N ASN A 175 -18.59 -2.68 -0.53
CA ASN A 175 -18.87 -4.11 -0.40
C ASN A 175 -20.11 -4.44 0.45
N THR A 176 -20.61 -3.49 1.24
CA THR A 176 -21.66 -3.75 2.25
C THR A 176 -22.98 -3.04 1.97
N SER A 177 -22.98 -1.97 1.16
CA SER A 177 -24.19 -1.21 0.86
C SER A 177 -24.48 -1.22 -0.65
N PRO A 178 -25.65 -1.71 -1.11
CA PRO A 178 -26.01 -1.68 -2.52
C PRO A 178 -26.24 -0.25 -3.04
N THR A 179 -26.40 0.73 -2.14
CA THR A 179 -26.51 2.15 -2.48
C THR A 179 -25.21 2.91 -2.25
N HIS A 180 -24.15 2.22 -1.82
CA HIS A 180 -22.86 2.79 -1.39
C HIS A 180 -23.04 3.92 -0.37
N ALA A 181 -23.98 3.77 0.56
CA ALA A 181 -24.23 4.77 1.59
C ALA A 181 -23.00 4.93 2.49
N HIS A 182 -22.54 6.17 2.67
CA HIS A 182 -21.44 6.50 3.59
C HIS A 182 -21.95 6.77 5.00
N ASN A 183 -21.16 6.36 5.98
CA ASN A 183 -21.40 6.61 7.42
C ASN A 183 -20.26 7.42 8.06
N ARG A 184 -19.25 7.78 7.28
CA ARG A 184 -18.05 8.50 7.72
C ARG A 184 -17.67 9.60 6.74
N TYR A 185 -16.94 10.58 7.25
CA TYR A 185 -16.46 11.74 6.51
C TYR A 185 -14.96 11.90 6.67
N VAL A 186 -14.32 12.62 5.76
CA VAL A 186 -12.89 12.90 5.79
C VAL A 186 -12.63 14.40 5.73
N ILE A 187 -11.68 14.86 6.54
CA ILE A 187 -11.08 16.19 6.46
C ILE A 187 -10.07 16.15 5.32
N SER A 188 -10.33 16.90 4.25
CA SER A 188 -9.41 17.06 3.13
C SER A 188 -8.91 18.50 3.08
N LEU A 189 -7.69 18.70 3.57
CA LEU A 189 -6.92 19.93 3.38
C LEU A 189 -6.14 19.91 2.05
N SER A 190 -6.42 18.94 1.17
CA SER A 190 -5.81 18.82 -0.16
C SER A 190 -4.27 18.92 -0.09
N ASP A 191 -3.66 19.67 -1.03
CA ASP A 191 -2.24 19.99 -1.05
C ASP A 191 -1.95 21.36 -0.40
N LEU A 192 -2.83 21.86 0.48
CA LEU A 192 -2.61 23.14 1.13
C LEU A 192 -1.32 23.07 1.99
N PRO A 193 -0.43 24.08 1.89
CA PRO A 193 0.67 24.22 2.84
C PRO A 193 0.14 24.30 4.27
N LEU A 194 0.93 23.88 5.25
CA LEU A 194 0.53 23.87 6.66
C LEU A 194 0.21 25.29 7.17
N ARG A 195 1.11 26.24 6.96
CA ARG A 195 0.95 27.61 7.49
C ARG A 195 1.81 28.64 6.76
N ARG A 196 1.46 29.92 6.98
CA ARG A 196 2.31 31.06 6.63
C ARG A 196 3.36 31.33 7.73
N ASP A 197 4.48 31.91 7.33
CA ASP A 197 5.56 32.34 8.22
C ASP A 197 6.04 33.76 7.90
N ASN A 198 6.04 34.63 8.92
CA ASN A 198 6.38 36.05 8.79
C ASN A 198 7.89 36.30 8.74
N SER A 199 8.71 35.30 9.10
CA SER A 199 10.17 35.41 9.05
C SER A 199 10.77 34.97 7.70
N SER A 200 9.95 34.36 6.85
CA SER A 200 10.35 33.84 5.55
C SER A 200 10.44 34.93 4.49
N THR A 201 11.36 34.74 3.54
CA THR A 201 11.52 35.60 2.37
C THR A 201 10.26 35.62 1.50
N SER A 202 9.82 36.82 1.09
CA SER A 202 8.63 37.06 0.27
C SER A 202 8.45 36.07 -0.89
N TRP A 203 7.23 35.57 -1.11
CA TRP A 203 6.87 34.66 -2.18
C TRP A 203 7.22 35.19 -3.58
N PHE A 204 7.22 36.52 -3.75
CA PHE A 204 7.48 37.22 -5.02
C PHE A 204 8.92 37.70 -5.19
N MET A 205 9.80 37.44 -4.21
CA MET A 205 11.21 37.81 -4.36
C MET A 205 11.86 37.13 -5.58
N ASP A 206 12.54 37.95 -6.38
CA ASP A 206 13.21 37.57 -7.64
C ASP A 206 12.31 36.82 -8.62
N GLU A 207 11.04 37.25 -8.74
CA GLU A 207 10.06 36.62 -9.60
C GLU A 207 10.55 36.49 -11.06
N GLY A 208 10.30 35.32 -11.65
CA GLY A 208 10.77 34.96 -12.99
C GLY A 208 12.14 34.28 -13.02
N THR A 209 12.84 34.15 -11.88
CA THR A 209 14.13 33.45 -11.80
C THR A 209 13.99 31.97 -11.40
N VAL A 210 15.01 31.17 -11.74
CA VAL A 210 15.11 29.77 -11.29
C VAL A 210 15.18 29.67 -9.76
N ALA A 211 15.89 30.60 -9.11
CA ALA A 211 16.01 30.66 -7.66
C ALA A 211 14.65 30.87 -6.98
N CYS A 212 13.78 31.71 -7.55
CA CYS A 212 12.41 31.89 -7.08
C CYS A 212 11.61 30.60 -7.17
N ASN A 213 11.65 29.90 -8.30
CA ASN A 213 10.92 28.64 -8.49
C ASN A 213 11.41 27.54 -7.53
N GLN A 214 12.72 27.42 -7.35
CA GLN A 214 13.30 26.45 -6.40
C GLN A 214 12.85 26.73 -4.97
N ARG A 215 12.93 28.00 -4.53
CA ARG A 215 12.47 28.40 -3.20
C ARG A 215 10.98 28.14 -2.98
N ARG A 216 10.13 28.46 -3.97
CA ARG A 216 8.69 28.18 -3.91
C ARG A 216 8.44 26.67 -3.75
N GLN A 217 9.15 25.84 -4.50
CA GLN A 217 9.05 24.39 -4.39
C GLN A 217 9.48 23.89 -3.00
N GLU A 218 10.59 24.41 -2.46
CA GLU A 218 11.06 24.08 -1.11
C GLU A 218 10.04 24.48 -0.03
N CYS A 219 9.46 25.68 -0.12
CA CYS A 219 8.40 26.12 0.80
C CYS A 219 7.17 25.19 0.77
N LEU A 220 6.70 24.82 -0.43
CA LEU A 220 5.57 23.92 -0.60
C LEU A 220 5.88 22.51 -0.06
N GLN A 221 7.08 21.99 -0.31
CA GLN A 221 7.52 20.69 0.19
C GLN A 221 7.64 20.65 1.72
N ASN A 222 8.13 21.73 2.32
CA ASN A 222 8.23 21.86 3.77
C ASN A 222 6.88 22.22 4.43
N GLY A 223 5.87 22.58 3.64
CA GLY A 223 4.55 23.00 4.11
C GLY A 223 4.54 24.36 4.81
N ILE A 224 5.63 25.14 4.76
CA ILE A 224 5.69 26.47 5.37
C ILE A 224 5.98 27.47 4.25
N VAL A 225 5.03 28.37 4.04
CA VAL A 225 5.08 29.39 2.98
C VAL A 225 5.23 30.79 3.57
N PRO A 226 5.74 31.77 2.80
CA PRO A 226 5.86 33.16 3.26
C PRO A 226 4.51 33.82 3.60
N ALA A 227 4.55 34.91 4.37
CA ALA A 227 3.37 35.66 4.78
C ALA A 227 2.52 36.20 3.62
N ASP A 228 3.15 36.51 2.49
CA ASP A 228 2.52 37.03 1.27
C ASP A 228 2.13 35.92 0.27
N TYR A 229 2.13 34.65 0.69
CA TYR A 229 1.62 33.55 -0.13
C TYR A 229 0.13 33.76 -0.47
N PRO A 230 -0.25 33.73 -1.76
CA PRO A 230 -1.55 34.22 -2.22
C PRO A 230 -2.72 33.25 -1.97
N ASP A 231 -2.45 31.94 -1.90
CA ASP A 231 -3.50 30.92 -1.77
C ASP A 231 -3.73 30.52 -0.30
N GLU A 232 -4.77 29.72 -0.06
CA GLU A 232 -5.09 29.20 1.27
C GLU A 232 -3.98 28.31 1.85
N VAL A 233 -3.93 28.23 3.17
CA VAL A 233 -3.11 27.27 3.93
C VAL A 233 -4.00 26.49 4.92
N ALA A 234 -3.54 25.34 5.39
CA ALA A 234 -4.26 24.55 6.40
C ALA A 234 -4.57 25.35 7.67
N ALA A 235 -3.70 26.27 8.08
CA ALA A 235 -3.93 27.16 9.22
C ALA A 235 -5.09 28.16 9.03
N ASP A 236 -5.58 28.37 7.80
CA ASP A 236 -6.80 29.13 7.53
C ASP A 236 -8.07 28.34 7.95
N TRP A 237 -7.91 27.05 8.31
CA TRP A 237 -8.95 26.11 8.76
C TRP A 237 -8.68 25.63 10.20
N PRO A 238 -8.63 26.52 11.21
CA PRO A 238 -8.08 26.22 12.53
C PRO A 238 -8.81 25.10 13.27
N ASP A 239 -10.14 25.01 13.11
CA ASP A 239 -10.95 23.97 13.76
C ASP A 239 -10.64 22.56 13.22
N LEU A 240 -10.48 22.44 11.90
CA LEU A 240 -10.16 21.16 11.25
C LEU A 240 -8.71 20.78 11.46
N LEU A 241 -7.80 21.76 11.37
CA LEU A 241 -6.40 21.55 11.67
C LEU A 241 -6.19 21.06 13.11
N ALA A 242 -6.92 21.62 14.09
CA ALA A 242 -6.86 21.19 15.48
C ALA A 242 -7.31 19.73 15.69
N VAL A 243 -8.29 19.25 14.91
CA VAL A 243 -8.70 17.83 14.92
C VAL A 243 -7.56 16.96 14.40
N VAL A 244 -7.01 17.29 13.23
CA VAL A 244 -5.90 16.54 12.62
C VAL A 244 -4.67 16.53 13.54
N GLU A 245 -4.29 17.66 14.11
CA GLU A 245 -3.14 17.74 15.02
C GLU A 245 -3.33 16.88 16.27
N ARG A 246 -4.54 16.81 16.80
CA ARG A 246 -4.85 16.01 17.99
C ARG A 246 -4.74 14.51 17.73
N TRP A 247 -5.28 14.05 16.60
CA TRP A 247 -5.41 12.61 16.33
C TRP A 247 -4.26 12.04 15.50
N VAL A 248 -3.65 12.83 14.63
CA VAL A 248 -2.64 12.36 13.68
C VAL A 248 -1.22 12.64 14.15
N LYS A 249 -0.94 13.84 14.68
CA LYS A 249 0.42 14.27 15.05
C LYS A 249 1.09 13.33 16.06
N PRO A 250 0.43 12.87 17.14
CA PRO A 250 1.04 11.94 18.10
C PRO A 250 1.42 10.60 17.45
N GLN A 251 0.55 10.09 16.57
CA GLN A 251 0.80 8.84 15.84
C GLN A 251 2.00 8.98 14.90
N ARG A 252 2.14 10.13 14.21
CA ARG A 252 3.25 10.40 13.30
C ARG A 252 4.59 10.58 14.01
N ILE A 253 4.60 11.23 15.17
CA ILE A 253 5.82 11.38 15.99
C ILE A 253 6.27 10.03 16.56
N ALA A 254 5.33 9.14 16.86
CA ALA A 254 5.63 7.79 17.37
C ALA A 254 6.18 6.84 16.30
N LEU A 255 6.05 7.17 15.01
CA LEU A 255 6.65 6.36 13.94
C LEU A 255 8.18 6.56 13.94
N PRO A 256 8.97 5.48 13.80
CA PRO A 256 10.41 5.60 13.64
C PRO A 256 10.70 6.45 12.39
N SER A 257 11.67 7.37 12.49
CA SER A 257 12.07 8.23 11.37
C SER A 257 12.48 7.35 10.18
N THR A 258 11.63 7.29 9.16
CA THR A 258 11.98 6.64 7.90
C THR A 258 13.02 7.50 7.20
N ASN A 259 14.26 6.99 7.10
CA ASN A 259 15.30 7.59 6.27
C ASN A 259 14.76 7.81 4.85
N PRO A 260 14.80 9.04 4.30
CA PRO A 260 14.60 9.25 2.88
C PRO A 260 15.91 8.89 2.19
N SER A 261 16.04 7.64 1.76
CA SER A 261 17.13 7.18 0.91
C SER A 261 16.61 6.19 -0.10
N TYR A 262 15.82 6.69 -1.05
CA TYR A 262 15.56 5.98 -2.31
C TYR A 262 15.70 6.99 -3.45
N SER A 263 16.92 7.03 -3.98
CA SER A 263 17.24 7.49 -5.34
C SER A 263 17.37 6.28 -6.25
#